data_AF-A0A4S4C2K8-F1
#
_entry.id   AF-A0A4S4C2K8-F1
#
_cell.length_a   1.000
_cell.length_b   1.000
_cell.length_c   1.000
_cell.angle_alpha   90.00
_cell.angle_beta   90.00
_cell.angle_gamma   90.00
#
_symmetry.space_group_name_H-M   'P 1'
#
loop_
_entity.id
_entity.type
_entity.pdbx_description
1 polymer ?
#
loop_
_entity_poly.entity_id
_entity_poly.type
_entity_poly.pdbx_seq_one_letter_code
_entity_poly.pdbx_strand_id
1 'polypeptide(L)' 'MPIGKYIGCRVEIVYLNSIGRLTRKVVHVLEVTSKSVYAFDNGKQAYRTLRLQRILAVLPA' A
#
# COMPACT_ATOMS: atom_id res chain seq x y z
N MET A 1 8.90 5.28 -6.82
CA MET A 1 8.12 4.15 -7.35
C MET A 1 6.73 4.64 -7.76
N PRO A 2 6.23 4.41 -8.99
CA PRO A 2 4.99 5.03 -9.45
C PRO A 2 3.77 4.20 -9.01
N ILE A 3 3.50 4.10 -7.71
CA ILE A 3 2.27 3.43 -7.21
C ILE A 3 0.99 4.15 -7.66
N GLY A 4 1.08 5.44 -8.04
CA GLY A 4 -0.04 6.22 -8.58
C GLY A 4 -0.70 5.61 -9.83
N LYS A 5 0.02 4.80 -10.61
CA LYS A 5 -0.58 4.10 -11.77
C LYS A 5 -1.60 3.03 -11.39
N TYR A 6 -1.69 2.68 -10.10
CA TYR A 6 -2.56 1.62 -9.58
C TYR A 6 -3.79 2.18 -8.85
N ILE A 7 -4.07 3.49 -8.92
CA ILE A 7 -5.32 4.04 -8.34
C ILE A 7 -6.53 3.31 -8.96
N GLY A 8 -7.43 2.81 -8.11
CA GLY A 8 -8.58 1.99 -8.51
C GLY A 8 -8.26 0.51 -8.74
N CYS A 9 -7.01 0.09 -8.52
CA CYS A 9 -6.58 -1.30 -8.68
C CYS A 9 -6.28 -1.97 -7.33
N ARG A 10 -6.38 -3.30 -7.36
CA ARG A 10 -5.87 -4.16 -6.29
C ARG A 10 -4.39 -4.44 -6.53
N VAL A 11 -3.58 -4.30 -5.48
CA VAL A 11 -2.13 -4.54 -5.54
C VAL A 11 -1.66 -5.28 -4.29
N GLU A 12 -0.59 -6.05 -4.43
CA GLU A 12 0.19 -6.57 -3.32
C GLU A 12 1.35 -5.63 -3.02
N ILE A 13 1.54 -5.31 -1.74
CA ILE A 13 2.58 -4.40 -1.24
C ILE A 13 3.46 -5.14 -0.25
N VAL A 14 4.78 -5.03 -0.44
CA VAL A 14 5.77 -5.34 0.60
C VAL A 14 6.02 -4.05 1.40
N TYR A 15 5.64 -4.07 2.67
CA TYR A 15 5.61 -2.90 3.54
C TYR A 15 6.45 -3.10 4.79
N LEU A 16 7.34 -2.14 5.08
CA LEU A 16 8.08 -2.07 6.34
C LEU A 16 7.21 -1.42 7.41
N ASN A 17 6.81 -2.17 8.43
CA ASN A 17 5.97 -1.64 9.50
C ASN A 17 6.76 -0.71 10.46
N SER A 18 6.07 -0.13 11.45
CA SER A 18 6.68 0.80 12.41
C SER A 18 7.73 0.17 13.32
N ILE A 19 7.72 -1.15 13.50
CA ILE A 19 8.69 -1.89 14.32
C ILE A 19 9.80 -2.53 13.47
N GLY A 20 9.91 -2.16 12.19
CA GLY A 20 10.97 -2.65 11.29
C GLY A 20 10.74 -4.05 10.71
N ARG A 21 9.55 -4.64 10.83
CA ARG A 21 9.23 -5.94 10.21
C ARG A 21 8.61 -5.76 8.83
N LEU A 22 9.01 -6.62 7.90
CA LEU A 22 8.39 -6.72 6.59
C LEU A 22 7.03 -7.39 6.70
N THR A 23 6.05 -6.83 6.01
CA THR A 23 4.68 -7.34 5.94
C THR A 23 4.23 -7.33 4.48
N ARG A 24 3.48 -8.35 4.07
CA ARG A 24 2.79 -8.37 2.79
C ARG A 24 1.34 -7.99 3.00
N LYS A 25 0.81 -7.15 2.10
CA LYS A 25 -0.54 -6.62 2.18
C LYS A 25 -1.15 -6.60 0.80
N VAL A 26 -2.35 -7.17 0.66
CA VAL A 26 -3.15 -6.96 -0.54
C VAL A 26 -4.14 -5.84 -0.26
N VAL A 27 -4.08 -4.78 -1.06
CA VAL A 27 -4.86 -3.56 -0.85
C VAL A 27 -5.51 -3.08 -2.14
N HIS A 28 -6.64 -2.40 -2.03
CA HIS A 28 -7.22 -1.60 -3.11
C HIS A 28 -6.75 -0.15 -2.96
N VAL A 29 -5.98 0.36 -3.92
CA VAL A 29 -5.48 1.74 -3.89
C VAL A 29 -6.60 2.70 -4.26
N LEU A 30 -6.83 3.71 -3.41
CA LEU A 30 -7.90 4.69 -3.58
C LEU A 30 -7.34 6.06 -3.94
N GLU A 31 -6.26 6.46 -3.29
CA GLU A 31 -5.62 7.75 -3.52
C GLU A 31 -4.11 7.64 -3.27
N VAL A 32 -3.32 8.41 -4.02
CA VAL A 32 -1.88 8.55 -3.81
C VAL A 32 -1.53 10.02 -3.68
N THR A 33 -0.89 10.38 -2.57
CA THR A 33 -0.36 11.72 -2.32
C THR A 33 1.16 11.72 -2.48
N SER A 34 1.79 12.87 -2.25
CA SER A 34 3.26 12.98 -2.24
C SER A 34 3.95 12.19 -1.12
N LYS A 35 3.22 11.76 -0.08
CA LYS A 35 3.79 11.09 1.12
C LYS A 35 3.18 9.74 1.43
N SER A 36 1.97 9.47 0.97
CA SER A 36 1.22 8.29 1.38
C SER A 36 0.28 7.75 0.31
N VAL A 37 -0.15 6.52 0.53
CA VAL A 37 -1.21 5.85 -0.21
C VAL A 37 -2.37 5.63 0.74
N TYR A 38 -3.55 6.09 0.36
CA TYR A 38 -4.80 5.71 1.02
C TYR A 38 -5.38 4.50 0.30
N ALA A 39 -5.62 3.43 1.05
CA ALA A 39 -6.02 2.15 0.48
C ALA A 39 -6.94 1.38 1.43
N PHE A 40 -7.79 0.53 0.86
CA PHE A 40 -8.53 -0.46 1.63
C PHE A 40 -7.69 -1.74 1.78
N ASP A 41 -7.34 -2.12 3.00
CA ASP A 41 -6.57 -3.33 3.30
C ASP A 41 -7.52 -4.53 3.34
N ASN A 42 -7.49 -5.38 2.31
CA ASN A 42 -8.39 -6.53 2.19
C ASN A 42 -8.21 -7.56 3.31
N GLY A 43 -7.00 -7.71 3.84
CA GLY A 43 -6.72 -8.66 4.92
C GLY A 43 -7.24 -8.17 6.28
N LYS A 44 -7.39 -6.86 6.45
CA LYS A 44 -7.91 -6.24 7.70
C LYS A 44 -9.33 -5.70 7.57
N GLN A 45 -9.91 -5.72 6.37
CA GLN A 45 -11.23 -5.17 6.07
C GLN A 45 -11.37 -3.72 6.59
N ALA A 46 -10.33 -2.91 6.38
CA ALA A 46 -10.25 -1.56 6.93
C ALA A 46 -9.44 -0.63 6.03
N TYR A 47 -9.81 0.65 6.02
CA TYR A 47 -9.03 1.70 5.37
C TYR A 47 -7.72 1.98 6.11
N ARG A 48 -6.65 2.19 5.36
CA ARG A 48 -5.28 2.39 5.87
C ARG A 48 -4.56 3.45 5.06
N THR A 49 -3.76 4.24 5.76
CA THR A 49 -2.79 5.15 5.16
C THR A 49 -1.40 4.53 5.26
N LEU A 50 -0.79 4.21 4.13
CA LEU A 50 0.54 3.62 4.02
C LEU A 50 1.55 4.69 3.62
N ARG A 51 2.66 4.82 4.33
CA ARG A 51 3.71 5.80 3.98
C ARG A 51 4.51 5.31 2.79
N LEU A 52 4.70 6.13 1.77
CA LEU A 52 5.45 5.75 0.56
C LEU A 52 6.87 5.28 0.87
N GLN A 53 7.54 5.95 1.82
CA GLN A 53 8.90 5.60 2.26
C GLN A 53 9.01 4.20 2.89
N ARG A 54 7.89 3.60 3.28
CA ARG A 54 7.82 2.26 3.88
C ARG A 54 7.37 1.19 2.89
N ILE A 55 7.01 1.58 1.67
CA ILE A 55 6.66 0.67 0.59
C ILE A 55 7.95 0.28 -0.13
N LEU A 56 8.31 -1.00 -0.04
CA LEU A 56 9.54 -1.52 -0.65
C LEU A 56 9.28 -2.14 -2.03
N ALA A 57 8.08 -2.69 -2.24
CA ALA A 57 7.66 -3.22 -3.53
C ALA A 57 6.12 -3.18 -3.65
N VAL A 58 5.65 -3.15 -4.89
CA VAL A 58 4.24 -3.14 -5.29
C VAL A 58 4.10 -3.97 -6.56
N LEU A 59 3.18 -4.92 -6.54
CA LEU A 59 2.86 -5.81 -7.66
C LEU A 59 1.35 -5.74 -7.92
N PRO A 60 0.89 -5.81 -9.19
CA PRO A 60 -0.52 -6.07 -9.49
C PRO A 60 -0.95 -7.38 -8.83
N ALA A 61 -2.14 -7.39 -8.22
CA ALA A 61 -2.71 -8.57 -7.56
C ALA A 61 -3.83 -9.22 -8.39
#